data_AF-A0A2N2CBA4-F1
#
_entry.id   AF-A0A2N2CBA4-F1
#
_cell.length_a   1.000
_cell.length_b   1.000
_cell.length_c   1.000
_cell.angle_alpha   90.00
_cell.angle_beta   90.00
_cell.angle_gamma   90.00
#
_symmetry.space_group_name_H-M   'P 1'
#
loop_
_entity.id
_entity.type
_entity.pdbx_description
1 polymer ?
#
loop_
_entity_poly.entity_id
_entity_poly.type
_entity_poly.pdbx_seq_one_letter_code
_entity_poly.pdbx_strand_id
1 'polypeptide(L)'
;MRRIWGVVASLLIIMTMLSGCMDIRLDFFLKKDGSGGVNSFVVANQSIMGDGDTTGMDSDFVGELGIDEEHAQIERKPLEYYKDDMLFVGEENRVLFNHPLIAFSDISQEEELRWSYQGNSVYRFEIPLSDLSNEADEQERVQMGAVFKAMGGKVIYSFETDYEVVGHNADYINENTIYVWDLTDDIFMQSPEREFGFMEIRINMAPSKNLLRRGLEEKNDLDRTQMDFHGEILKVLGYLKGTDEGLELDRELTRAEGAIMYSRLLDLEDEIIAFSSEQSDYMSGFTDVPSWAKDTIDYLHYKGLVLGLSDKLYGSNAKMTEAQYTTLVLRALGYLDSEGDFIWNASVDKAIEIGLYKDDLREYVYIHDGKDDTEFTRRKMSYISYNALFFENIKTKEVLYKGN
;
A
#
# COMPACT_ATOMS: atom_id res chain seq x y z
N MET A 1 -15.69 -0.66 5.65
CA MET A 1 -16.56 -1.87 5.72
C MET A 1 -16.33 -2.67 4.44
N ARG A 2 -15.30 -3.51 4.39
CA ARG A 2 -14.91 -4.35 3.24
C ARG A 2 -14.48 -5.77 3.68
N ARG A 3 -14.76 -6.16 4.94
CA ARG A 3 -14.18 -7.33 5.65
C ARG A 3 -15.05 -8.60 5.62
N ILE A 4 -15.85 -8.83 4.58
CA ILE A 4 -16.81 -9.96 4.55
C ILE A 4 -16.62 -10.85 3.32
N TRP A 5 -15.84 -10.43 2.31
CA TRP A 5 -15.75 -11.15 1.04
C TRP A 5 -14.65 -12.23 0.99
N GLY A 6 -13.48 -12.03 1.62
CA GLY A 6 -12.39 -13.03 1.60
C GLY A 6 -12.77 -14.38 2.21
N VAL A 7 -13.47 -14.38 3.36
CA VAL A 7 -13.95 -15.61 4.01
C VAL A 7 -15.03 -16.33 3.17
N VAL A 8 -15.86 -15.58 2.44
CA VAL A 8 -16.94 -16.12 1.60
C VAL A 8 -16.40 -16.68 0.27
N ALA A 9 -15.39 -16.06 -0.34
CA ALA A 9 -14.71 -16.57 -1.53
C ALA A 9 -13.91 -17.84 -1.21
N SER A 10 -13.16 -17.84 -0.10
CA SER A 10 -12.49 -19.02 0.47
C SER A 10 -13.47 -20.19 0.67
N LEU A 11 -14.66 -19.94 1.25
CA LEU A 11 -15.72 -20.94 1.46
C LEU A 11 -16.31 -21.49 0.16
N LEU A 12 -16.51 -20.65 -0.86
CA LEU A 12 -17.10 -21.03 -2.14
C LEU A 12 -16.09 -21.85 -2.98
N ILE A 13 -14.83 -21.44 -2.98
CA ILE A 13 -13.71 -22.16 -3.58
C ILE A 13 -13.50 -23.51 -2.88
N ILE A 14 -13.59 -23.55 -1.55
CA ILE A 14 -13.50 -24.81 -0.79
C ILE A 14 -14.71 -25.70 -1.11
N MET A 15 -15.94 -25.17 -1.14
CA MET A 15 -17.13 -25.97 -1.51
C MET A 15 -17.07 -26.56 -2.93
N THR A 16 -16.49 -25.86 -3.90
CA THR A 16 -16.30 -26.37 -5.27
C THR A 16 -15.11 -27.34 -5.35
N MET A 17 -14.01 -27.07 -4.63
CA MET A 17 -12.88 -27.99 -4.45
C MET A 17 -13.30 -29.34 -3.84
N LEU A 18 -14.25 -29.35 -2.91
CA LEU A 18 -14.76 -30.57 -2.24
C LEU A 18 -15.43 -31.56 -3.18
N SER A 19 -15.88 -31.11 -4.35
CA SER A 19 -16.42 -31.99 -5.40
C SER A 19 -15.33 -32.67 -6.23
N GLY A 20 -14.04 -32.42 -5.94
CA GLY A 20 -12.89 -32.88 -6.74
C GLY A 20 -12.94 -32.44 -8.20
N CYS A 21 -13.70 -31.38 -8.45
CA CYS A 21 -13.89 -30.81 -9.75
C CYS A 21 -12.99 -29.62 -9.99
N MET A 22 -11.96 -29.36 -9.18
CA MET A 22 -11.04 -28.25 -9.43
C MET A 22 -9.60 -28.60 -9.04
N ASP A 23 -8.63 -28.05 -9.77
CA ASP A 23 -7.20 -28.07 -9.46
C ASP A 23 -6.73 -26.61 -9.46
N ILE A 24 -6.27 -26.14 -8.30
CA ILE A 24 -5.81 -24.75 -8.11
C ILE A 24 -4.35 -24.76 -7.65
N ARG A 25 -3.51 -23.99 -8.33
CA ARG A 25 -2.12 -23.73 -7.91
C ARG A 25 -1.84 -22.24 -7.95
N LEU A 26 -1.14 -21.77 -6.93
CA LEU A 26 -0.70 -20.38 -6.81
C LEU A 26 0.81 -20.35 -6.62
N ASP A 27 1.48 -19.80 -7.62
CA ASP A 27 2.93 -19.66 -7.66
C ASP A 27 3.29 -18.19 -7.60
N PHE A 28 3.78 -17.76 -6.43
CA PHE A 28 4.29 -16.42 -6.23
C PHE A 28 5.74 -16.36 -6.68
N PHE A 29 6.17 -15.21 -7.20
CA PHE A 29 7.59 -14.99 -7.44
C PHE A 29 7.99 -13.55 -7.22
N LEU A 30 9.21 -13.36 -6.76
CA LEU A 30 9.82 -12.05 -6.55
C LEU A 30 11.33 -12.17 -6.69
N LYS A 31 11.91 -11.43 -7.65
CA LYS A 31 13.31 -11.58 -8.08
C LYS A 31 14.08 -10.26 -7.98
N LYS A 32 15.42 -10.36 -7.90
CA LYS A 32 16.36 -9.23 -7.80
C LYS A 32 16.40 -8.37 -9.07
N ASP A 33 15.98 -8.91 -10.21
CA ASP A 33 15.87 -8.16 -11.46
C ASP A 33 14.67 -7.18 -11.47
N GLY A 34 13.87 -7.18 -10.39
CA GLY A 34 12.69 -6.33 -10.24
C GLY A 34 11.41 -6.97 -10.75
N SER A 35 11.46 -8.19 -11.30
CA SER A 35 10.26 -8.94 -11.68
C SER A 35 9.60 -9.58 -10.45
N GLY A 36 8.28 -9.64 -10.48
CA GLY A 36 7.49 -10.32 -9.47
C GLY A 36 6.03 -10.34 -9.83
N GLY A 37 5.29 -11.26 -9.23
CA GLY A 37 3.95 -11.56 -9.69
C GLY A 37 3.38 -12.84 -9.10
N VAL A 38 2.26 -13.25 -9.68
CA VAL A 38 1.53 -14.46 -9.33
C VAL A 38 1.24 -15.21 -10.61
N ASN A 39 1.56 -16.49 -10.66
CA ASN A 39 0.95 -17.39 -11.63
C ASN A 39 -0.17 -18.14 -10.91
N SER A 40 -1.39 -18.05 -11.42
CA SER A 40 -2.47 -18.89 -10.97
C SER A 40 -2.85 -19.89 -12.03
N PHE A 41 -3.17 -21.09 -11.58
CA PHE A 41 -3.69 -22.16 -12.39
C PHE A 41 -5.03 -22.52 -11.77
N VAL A 42 -6.12 -22.33 -12.49
CA VAL A 42 -7.47 -22.64 -12.01
C VAL A 42 -8.15 -23.43 -13.11
N VAL A 43 -8.39 -24.71 -12.87
CA VAL A 43 -9.06 -25.59 -13.84
C VAL A 43 -10.12 -26.42 -13.16
N ALA A 44 -11.23 -26.64 -13.85
CA ALA A 44 -12.37 -27.39 -13.35
C ALA A 44 -12.62 -28.68 -14.14
N ASN A 45 -13.04 -29.75 -13.46
CA ASN A 45 -13.43 -31.03 -14.03
C ASN A 45 -14.79 -30.91 -14.70
N GLN A 46 -14.78 -30.52 -15.96
CA GLN A 46 -15.97 -30.38 -16.77
C GLN A 46 -16.74 -31.71 -16.95
N SER A 47 -16.08 -32.86 -16.84
CA SER A 47 -16.77 -34.16 -16.95
C SER A 47 -17.74 -34.43 -15.80
N ILE A 48 -17.54 -33.79 -14.66
CA ILE A 48 -18.39 -33.92 -13.48
C ILE A 48 -19.33 -32.72 -13.33
N MET A 49 -18.82 -31.49 -13.55
CA MET A 49 -19.59 -30.25 -13.39
C MET A 49 -20.52 -29.94 -14.58
N GLY A 50 -20.18 -30.40 -15.78
CA GLY A 50 -20.88 -30.01 -17.01
C GLY A 50 -20.46 -28.63 -17.54
N ASP A 51 -20.64 -28.44 -18.84
CA ASP A 51 -20.12 -27.30 -19.63
C ASP A 51 -20.63 -25.92 -19.17
N GLY A 52 -21.82 -25.85 -18.57
CA GLY A 52 -22.43 -24.57 -18.16
C GLY A 52 -21.96 -24.05 -16.79
N ASP A 53 -21.49 -24.93 -15.91
CA ASP A 53 -21.08 -24.58 -14.54
C ASP A 53 -19.58 -24.23 -14.45
N THR A 54 -18.79 -24.57 -15.47
CA THR A 54 -17.37 -24.19 -15.60
C THR A 54 -17.17 -22.83 -16.28
N THR A 55 -18.15 -22.34 -17.05
CA THR A 55 -18.08 -21.04 -17.72
C THR A 55 -18.13 -19.86 -16.74
N GLY A 56 -17.06 -19.09 -16.64
CA GLY A 56 -17.00 -17.82 -15.88
C GLY A 56 -16.38 -17.92 -14.48
N MET A 57 -15.99 -19.12 -14.02
CA MET A 57 -15.17 -19.27 -12.82
C MET A 57 -13.76 -18.66 -12.97
N ASP A 58 -13.29 -18.51 -14.21
CA ASP A 58 -11.91 -18.13 -14.53
C ASP A 58 -11.67 -16.60 -14.54
N SER A 59 -12.69 -15.77 -14.78
CA SER A 59 -12.51 -14.33 -15.02
C SER A 59 -12.38 -13.48 -13.75
N ASP A 60 -12.94 -13.94 -12.63
CA ASP A 60 -13.04 -13.14 -11.40
C ASP A 60 -11.91 -13.45 -10.40
N PHE A 61 -11.13 -14.51 -10.60
CA PHE A 61 -10.09 -14.94 -9.64
C PHE A 61 -8.99 -13.88 -9.40
N VAL A 62 -8.57 -13.16 -10.45
CA VAL A 62 -7.59 -12.07 -10.31
C VAL A 62 -8.17 -10.91 -9.49
N GLY A 63 -9.45 -10.60 -9.70
CA GLY A 63 -10.18 -9.60 -8.92
C GLY A 63 -10.42 -10.04 -7.47
N GLU A 64 -10.65 -11.33 -7.23
CA GLU A 64 -10.79 -11.92 -5.89
C GLU A 64 -9.49 -11.88 -5.08
N LEU A 65 -8.33 -12.01 -5.74
CA LEU A 65 -7.02 -11.80 -5.10
C LEU A 65 -6.73 -10.33 -4.72
N GLY A 66 -7.66 -9.41 -5.00
CA GLY A 66 -7.50 -7.98 -4.73
C GLY A 66 -6.42 -7.33 -5.61
N ILE A 67 -6.07 -7.96 -6.74
CA ILE A 67 -5.06 -7.43 -7.65
C ILE A 67 -5.67 -6.31 -8.49
N ASP A 68 -5.06 -5.14 -8.42
CA ASP A 68 -5.42 -4.02 -9.29
C ASP A 68 -4.92 -4.25 -10.73
N GLU A 69 -5.84 -4.51 -11.65
CA GLU A 69 -5.53 -4.74 -13.06
C GLU A 69 -4.93 -3.49 -13.75
N GLU A 70 -5.15 -2.27 -13.23
CA GLU A 70 -4.53 -1.05 -13.78
C GLU A 70 -3.00 -1.01 -13.50
N HIS A 71 -2.53 -1.84 -12.57
CA HIS A 71 -1.15 -1.88 -12.09
C HIS A 71 -0.44 -3.21 -12.34
N ALA A 72 -1.03 -4.09 -13.14
CA ALA A 72 -0.48 -5.37 -13.51
C ALA A 72 -0.63 -5.66 -15.01
N GLN A 73 0.27 -6.48 -15.54
CA GLN A 73 0.12 -7.10 -16.86
C GLN A 73 -0.38 -8.51 -16.66
N ILE A 74 -1.53 -8.83 -17.26
CA ILE A 74 -2.18 -10.14 -17.10
C ILE A 74 -2.15 -10.85 -18.44
N GLU A 75 -1.49 -12.01 -18.47
CA GLU A 75 -1.57 -12.96 -19.58
C GLU A 75 -2.47 -14.12 -19.16
N ARG A 76 -3.56 -14.34 -19.91
CA ARG A 76 -4.50 -15.44 -19.67
C ARG A 76 -4.38 -16.47 -20.78
N LYS A 77 -4.24 -17.74 -20.40
CA LYS A 77 -4.08 -18.85 -21.33
C LYS A 77 -5.09 -19.95 -21.00
N PRO A 78 -6.01 -20.26 -21.92
CA PRO A 78 -6.92 -21.39 -21.76
C PRO A 78 -6.14 -22.70 -21.63
N LEU A 79 -6.62 -23.57 -20.76
CA LEU A 79 -6.07 -24.88 -20.49
C LEU A 79 -7.15 -25.95 -20.61
N GLU A 80 -6.77 -27.05 -21.25
CA GLU A 80 -7.59 -28.25 -21.38
C GLU A 80 -6.70 -29.49 -21.27
N TYR A 81 -7.01 -30.41 -20.36
CA TYR A 81 -6.30 -31.69 -20.25
C TYR A 81 -7.17 -32.80 -19.68
N TYR A 82 -6.69 -34.04 -19.84
CA TYR A 82 -7.31 -35.22 -19.26
C TYR A 82 -6.48 -35.75 -18.09
N LYS A 83 -7.14 -36.07 -16.97
CA LYS A 83 -6.58 -36.76 -15.81
C LYS A 83 -7.54 -37.88 -15.42
N ASP A 84 -7.03 -39.12 -15.42
CA ASP A 84 -7.83 -40.33 -15.13
C ASP A 84 -9.14 -40.42 -15.96
N ASP A 85 -9.03 -40.21 -17.27
CA ASP A 85 -10.13 -40.18 -18.26
C ASP A 85 -11.18 -39.07 -18.05
N MET A 86 -10.94 -38.11 -17.16
CA MET A 86 -11.81 -36.96 -16.93
C MET A 86 -11.22 -35.70 -17.56
N LEU A 87 -12.06 -34.92 -18.24
CA LEU A 87 -11.73 -33.63 -18.84
C LEU A 87 -11.69 -32.52 -17.79
N PHE A 88 -10.58 -31.79 -17.77
CA PHE A 88 -10.37 -30.55 -17.00
C PHE A 88 -10.21 -29.36 -17.95
N VAL A 89 -10.92 -28.28 -17.68
CA VAL A 89 -10.92 -27.03 -18.47
C VAL A 89 -10.83 -25.83 -17.53
N GLY A 90 -10.02 -24.84 -17.86
CA GLY A 90 -9.94 -23.55 -17.16
C GLY A 90 -8.81 -22.68 -17.72
N GLU A 91 -8.12 -21.95 -16.85
CA GLU A 91 -7.11 -20.96 -17.26
C GLU A 91 -5.81 -21.01 -16.43
N GLU A 92 -4.70 -20.75 -17.11
CA GLU A 92 -3.43 -20.34 -16.52
C GLU A 92 -3.33 -18.82 -16.66
N ASN A 93 -3.28 -18.12 -15.54
CA ASN A 93 -3.11 -16.68 -15.48
C ASN A 93 -1.70 -16.37 -15.00
N ARG A 94 -0.99 -15.53 -15.75
CA ARG A 94 0.27 -14.96 -15.34
C ARG A 94 0.10 -13.47 -15.12
N VAL A 95 0.17 -13.08 -13.86
CA VAL A 95 0.10 -11.68 -13.43
C VAL A 95 1.52 -11.19 -13.15
N LEU A 96 1.97 -10.19 -13.90
CA LEU A 96 3.22 -9.47 -13.66
C LEU A 96 2.90 -8.12 -13.03
N PHE A 97 3.42 -7.85 -11.85
CA PHE A 97 3.23 -6.55 -11.20
C PHE A 97 4.17 -5.51 -11.79
N ASN A 98 3.68 -4.29 -11.99
CA ASN A 98 4.51 -3.16 -12.41
C ASN A 98 5.53 -2.78 -11.32
N HIS A 99 5.11 -2.83 -10.04
CA HIS A 99 5.97 -2.64 -8.87
C HIS A 99 5.74 -3.77 -7.86
N PRO A 100 6.44 -4.90 -8.00
CA PRO A 100 6.13 -6.10 -7.21
C PRO A 100 6.18 -5.89 -5.70
N LEU A 101 7.18 -5.18 -5.17
CA LEU A 101 7.31 -4.94 -3.73
C LEU A 101 6.14 -4.12 -3.16
N ILE A 102 5.66 -3.15 -3.93
CA ILE A 102 4.48 -2.36 -3.58
C ILE A 102 3.23 -3.23 -3.66
N ALA A 103 3.07 -3.97 -4.76
CA ALA A 103 1.93 -4.88 -4.95
C ALA A 103 1.82 -5.94 -3.84
N PHE A 104 2.93 -6.60 -3.46
CA PHE A 104 2.95 -7.55 -2.35
C PHE A 104 2.57 -6.90 -1.01
N SER A 105 3.03 -5.67 -0.77
CA SER A 105 2.64 -4.89 0.40
C SER A 105 1.15 -4.56 0.41
N ASP A 106 0.58 -4.23 -0.75
CA ASP A 106 -0.82 -3.81 -0.87
C ASP A 106 -1.78 -5.03 -0.82
N ILE A 107 -1.42 -6.17 -1.44
CA ILE A 107 -2.18 -7.44 -1.40
C ILE A 107 -2.32 -7.97 0.03
N SER A 108 -1.34 -7.69 0.91
CA SER A 108 -1.36 -8.18 2.29
C SER A 108 -2.49 -7.65 3.17
N GLN A 109 -3.25 -6.66 2.70
CA GLN A 109 -4.33 -6.05 3.47
C GLN A 109 -5.67 -6.81 3.38
N GLU A 110 -5.78 -7.82 2.51
CA GLU A 110 -7.04 -8.54 2.23
C GLU A 110 -7.12 -9.94 2.91
N GLU A 111 -6.43 -10.12 4.03
CA GLU A 111 -6.53 -11.25 4.99
C GLU A 111 -6.04 -12.65 4.53
N GLU A 112 -5.93 -12.95 3.22
CA GLU A 112 -5.56 -14.30 2.74
C GLU A 112 -4.05 -14.57 2.65
N LEU A 113 -3.23 -13.54 2.44
CA LEU A 113 -1.77 -13.62 2.43
C LEU A 113 -1.22 -12.46 3.24
N ARG A 114 -0.11 -12.66 3.94
CA ARG A 114 0.51 -11.59 4.72
C ARG A 114 1.92 -11.31 4.22
N TRP A 115 2.17 -10.05 3.93
CA TRP A 115 3.48 -9.50 3.65
C TRP A 115 3.83 -8.52 4.76
N SER A 116 4.85 -8.84 5.56
CA SER A 116 5.16 -8.05 6.75
C SER A 116 6.64 -7.79 6.90
N TYR A 117 6.98 -6.54 7.20
CA TYR A 117 8.35 -6.13 7.46
C TYR A 117 8.79 -6.55 8.87
N GLN A 118 9.93 -7.24 8.94
CA GLN A 118 10.51 -7.75 10.19
C GLN A 118 11.66 -6.87 10.71
N GLY A 119 11.96 -5.75 10.04
CA GLY A 119 13.13 -4.94 10.33
C GLY A 119 14.38 -5.41 9.57
N ASN A 120 15.39 -4.55 9.51
CA ASN A 120 16.69 -4.85 8.88
C ASN A 120 16.57 -5.39 7.44
N SER A 121 15.66 -4.82 6.63
CA SER A 121 15.43 -5.25 5.24
C SER A 121 14.88 -6.67 5.10
N VAL A 122 14.36 -7.29 6.16
CA VAL A 122 13.74 -8.63 6.10
C VAL A 122 12.23 -8.49 5.95
N TYR A 123 11.68 -9.19 4.95
CA TYR A 123 10.25 -9.28 4.68
C TYR A 123 9.79 -10.72 4.85
N ARG A 124 8.68 -10.91 5.55
CA ARG A 124 8.02 -12.20 5.73
C ARG A 124 6.80 -12.28 4.81
N PHE A 125 6.80 -13.28 3.95
CA PHE A 125 5.62 -13.80 3.28
C PHE A 125 5.05 -14.93 4.14
N GLU A 126 3.79 -14.81 4.53
CA GLU A 126 3.08 -15.78 5.35
C GLU A 126 1.78 -16.18 4.64
N ILE A 127 1.55 -17.49 4.56
CA ILE A 127 0.36 -18.14 4.05
C ILE A 127 -0.39 -18.66 5.28
N PRO A 128 -1.39 -17.92 5.78
CA PRO A 128 -2.22 -18.38 6.87
C PRO A 128 -2.94 -19.66 6.44
N LEU A 129 -2.96 -20.66 7.31
CA LEU A 129 -3.92 -21.75 7.17
C LEU A 129 -5.25 -21.19 7.64
N SER A 130 -6.14 -20.87 6.71
CA SER A 130 -7.44 -20.27 7.03
C SER A 130 -8.15 -21.08 8.11
N ASP A 131 -8.84 -20.38 9.01
CA ASP A 131 -9.50 -20.96 10.17
C ASP A 131 -10.80 -21.68 9.77
N LEU A 132 -10.70 -22.71 8.93
CA LEU A 132 -11.80 -23.63 8.60
C LEU A 132 -12.37 -24.33 9.84
N SER A 133 -11.70 -24.18 10.99
CA SER A 133 -12.12 -24.74 12.27
C SER A 133 -13.46 -24.19 12.76
N ASN A 134 -13.90 -23.02 12.29
CA ASN A 134 -15.11 -22.35 12.77
C ASN A 134 -16.41 -22.73 12.03
N GLU A 135 -16.34 -23.53 10.96
CA GLU A 135 -17.45 -23.68 10.00
C GLU A 135 -18.03 -25.09 9.87
N ALA A 136 -17.28 -26.13 10.25
CA ALA A 136 -17.73 -27.52 10.20
C ALA A 136 -17.20 -28.31 11.41
N ASP A 137 -17.96 -29.32 11.86
CA ASP A 137 -17.52 -30.17 12.96
C ASP A 137 -16.36 -31.10 12.56
N GLU A 138 -15.69 -31.69 13.56
CA GLU A 138 -14.46 -32.46 13.38
C GLU A 138 -14.63 -33.65 12.44
N GLN A 139 -15.77 -34.36 12.52
CA GLN A 139 -16.00 -35.54 11.70
C GLN A 139 -16.26 -35.16 10.26
N GLU A 140 -17.02 -34.09 10.05
CA GLU A 140 -17.31 -33.54 8.73
C GLU A 140 -16.03 -33.06 8.04
N ARG A 141 -15.15 -32.34 8.74
CA ARG A 141 -13.85 -31.86 8.20
C ARG A 141 -12.90 -32.98 7.79
N VAL A 142 -12.75 -34.01 8.62
CA VAL A 142 -11.89 -35.16 8.30
C VAL A 142 -12.45 -35.92 7.10
N GLN A 143 -13.77 -36.07 7.02
CA GLN A 143 -14.43 -36.68 5.88
C GLN A 143 -14.27 -35.84 4.61
N MET A 144 -14.41 -34.53 4.70
CA MET A 144 -14.17 -33.57 3.62
C MET A 144 -12.74 -33.69 3.09
N GLY A 145 -11.73 -33.68 3.96
CA GLY A 145 -10.34 -33.84 3.56
C GLY A 145 -10.03 -35.21 2.93
N ALA A 146 -10.68 -36.28 3.40
CA ALA A 146 -10.55 -37.59 2.79
C ALA A 146 -11.15 -37.65 1.37
N VAL A 147 -12.31 -37.03 1.15
CA VAL A 147 -12.94 -36.92 -0.18
C VAL A 147 -12.08 -36.07 -1.10
N PHE A 148 -11.64 -34.88 -0.65
CA PHE A 148 -10.78 -33.98 -1.43
C PHE A 148 -9.52 -34.69 -1.92
N LYS A 149 -8.81 -35.41 -1.03
CA LYS A 149 -7.62 -36.18 -1.38
C LYS A 149 -7.93 -37.39 -2.29
N ALA A 150 -9.03 -38.09 -2.05
CA ALA A 150 -9.42 -39.23 -2.89
C ALA A 150 -9.72 -38.83 -4.33
N MET A 151 -10.15 -37.59 -4.55
CA MET A 151 -10.34 -37.01 -5.88
C MET A 151 -9.06 -36.39 -6.46
N GLY A 152 -7.93 -36.54 -5.77
CA GLY A 152 -6.63 -36.06 -6.22
C GLY A 152 -6.43 -34.55 -6.07
N GLY A 153 -7.25 -33.88 -5.26
CA GLY A 153 -7.09 -32.49 -4.88
C GLY A 153 -5.84 -32.27 -4.04
N LYS A 154 -5.17 -31.13 -4.26
CA LYS A 154 -4.02 -30.68 -3.49
C LYS A 154 -4.10 -29.17 -3.29
N VAL A 155 -3.57 -28.69 -2.17
CA VAL A 155 -3.39 -27.27 -1.92
C VAL A 155 -1.89 -27.01 -1.84
N ILE A 156 -1.32 -26.58 -2.96
CA ILE A 156 0.12 -26.33 -3.10
C ILE A 156 0.34 -24.84 -3.30
N TYR A 157 1.20 -24.28 -2.46
CA TYR A 157 1.73 -22.93 -2.62
C TYR A 157 3.21 -23.01 -2.96
N SER A 158 3.66 -22.15 -3.87
CA SER A 158 5.09 -21.96 -4.09
C SER A 158 5.49 -20.50 -4.10
N PHE A 159 6.73 -20.23 -3.68
CA PHE A 159 7.36 -18.91 -3.79
C PHE A 159 8.73 -19.06 -4.44
N GLU A 160 8.90 -18.49 -5.63
CA GLU A 160 10.18 -18.44 -6.33
C GLU A 160 10.92 -17.13 -6.02
N THR A 161 12.17 -17.25 -5.56
CA THR A 161 13.02 -16.09 -5.33
C THR A 161 14.51 -16.38 -5.47
N ASP A 162 15.25 -15.37 -5.92
CA ASP A 162 16.72 -15.34 -5.91
C ASP A 162 17.28 -14.38 -4.82
N TYR A 163 16.41 -13.84 -3.96
CA TYR A 163 16.81 -13.12 -2.75
C TYR A 163 17.44 -14.05 -1.71
N GLU A 164 18.14 -13.46 -0.73
CA GLU A 164 18.65 -14.22 0.40
C GLU A 164 17.47 -14.63 1.29
N VAL A 165 17.17 -15.92 1.34
CA VAL A 165 16.18 -16.48 2.26
C VAL A 165 16.83 -16.70 3.63
N VAL A 166 16.34 -16.01 4.65
CA VAL A 166 16.89 -16.02 6.01
C VAL A 166 16.13 -16.95 6.96
N GLY A 167 14.91 -17.37 6.57
CA GLY A 167 14.10 -18.33 7.31
C GLY A 167 12.94 -18.84 6.45
N HIS A 168 12.53 -20.09 6.63
CA HIS A 168 11.31 -20.65 6.02
C HIS A 168 10.89 -21.94 6.73
N ASN A 169 9.67 -22.41 6.46
CA ASN A 169 9.18 -23.74 6.85
C ASN A 169 8.62 -24.57 5.67
N ALA A 170 9.00 -24.23 4.44
CA ALA A 170 8.68 -24.99 3.22
C ALA A 170 9.00 -26.48 3.38
N ASP A 171 8.14 -27.34 2.84
CA ASP A 171 8.27 -28.80 2.90
C ASP A 171 9.46 -29.28 2.08
N TYR A 172 9.72 -28.63 0.95
CA TYR A 172 10.88 -28.88 0.10
C TYR A 172 11.22 -27.64 -0.76
N ILE A 173 12.42 -27.66 -1.32
CA ILE A 173 12.95 -26.61 -2.19
C ILE A 173 13.28 -27.22 -3.54
N ASN A 174 12.65 -26.72 -4.61
CA ASN A 174 12.93 -27.08 -5.98
C ASN A 174 13.91 -26.08 -6.61
N GLU A 175 14.86 -26.61 -7.39
CA GLU A 175 15.83 -25.81 -8.16
C GLU A 175 16.64 -24.77 -7.33
N ASN A 176 16.69 -24.95 -6.00
CA ASN A 176 17.28 -24.06 -5.00
C ASN A 176 16.65 -22.65 -4.88
N THR A 177 15.56 -22.36 -5.60
CA THR A 177 14.92 -21.03 -5.60
C THR A 177 13.42 -21.08 -5.41
N ILE A 178 12.78 -22.25 -5.56
CA ILE A 178 11.33 -22.43 -5.46
C ILE A 178 11.02 -23.16 -4.16
N TYR A 179 10.38 -22.46 -3.24
CA TYR A 179 10.01 -23.00 -1.93
C TYR A 179 8.56 -23.43 -1.98
N VAL A 180 8.28 -24.67 -1.59
CA VAL A 180 6.97 -25.28 -1.78
C VAL A 180 6.38 -25.72 -0.46
N TRP A 181 5.10 -25.40 -0.26
CA TRP A 181 4.28 -25.88 0.85
C TRP A 181 3.15 -26.73 0.28
N ASP A 182 3.07 -27.99 0.72
CA ASP A 182 1.90 -28.84 0.50
C ASP A 182 1.03 -28.75 1.76
N LEU A 183 0.08 -27.82 1.74
CA LEU A 183 -0.79 -27.52 2.87
C LEU A 183 -2.05 -28.40 2.89
N THR A 184 -2.10 -29.42 2.03
CA THR A 184 -3.28 -30.26 1.86
C THR A 184 -3.72 -30.90 3.17
N ASP A 185 -2.81 -31.53 3.92
CA ASP A 185 -3.17 -32.15 5.20
C ASP A 185 -3.37 -31.10 6.30
N ASP A 186 -2.57 -30.03 6.31
CA ASP A 186 -2.62 -28.96 7.30
C ASP A 186 -4.01 -28.28 7.37
N ILE A 187 -4.64 -28.05 6.21
CA ILE A 187 -5.94 -27.37 6.10
C ILE A 187 -7.10 -28.23 6.66
N PHE A 188 -7.04 -29.55 6.48
CA PHE A 188 -8.12 -30.46 6.91
C PHE A 188 -7.91 -31.04 8.32
N MET A 189 -6.75 -30.83 8.96
CA MET A 189 -6.45 -31.31 10.30
C MET A 189 -7.02 -30.40 11.41
N GLN A 190 -7.45 -31.00 12.52
CA GLN A 190 -8.01 -30.28 13.69
C GLN A 190 -6.96 -29.43 14.44
N SER A 191 -5.75 -29.94 14.53
CA SER A 191 -4.61 -29.28 15.19
C SER A 191 -3.40 -29.49 14.29
N PRO A 192 -3.27 -28.72 13.21
CA PRO A 192 -2.09 -28.81 12.38
C PRO A 192 -0.87 -28.45 13.24
N GLU A 193 0.24 -29.18 13.08
CA GLU A 193 1.51 -28.82 13.75
C GLU A 193 2.05 -27.48 13.23
N ARG A 194 1.64 -27.11 12.01
CA ARG A 194 1.94 -25.85 11.33
C ARG A 194 0.73 -24.93 11.44
N GLU A 195 0.93 -23.70 11.91
CA GLU A 195 -0.14 -22.68 11.92
C GLU A 195 -0.18 -21.86 10.62
N PHE A 196 0.95 -21.78 9.91
CA PHE A 196 1.09 -21.06 8.65
C PHE A 196 2.31 -21.56 7.87
N GLY A 197 2.28 -21.44 6.54
CA GLY A 197 3.49 -21.46 5.72
C GLY A 197 4.18 -20.10 5.79
N PHE A 198 5.50 -20.04 5.87
CA PHE A 198 6.21 -18.76 5.77
C PHE A 198 7.59 -18.86 5.13
N MET A 199 8.00 -17.74 4.54
CA MET A 199 9.35 -17.45 4.11
C MET A 199 9.73 -16.03 4.53
N GLU A 200 10.97 -15.88 4.96
CA GLU A 200 11.61 -14.60 5.22
C GLU A 200 12.73 -14.36 4.22
N ILE A 201 12.64 -13.24 3.50
CA ILE A 201 13.63 -12.85 2.51
C ILE A 201 14.23 -11.49 2.84
N ARG A 202 15.54 -11.36 2.65
CA ARG A 202 16.24 -10.08 2.79
C ARG A 202 16.25 -9.34 1.46
N ILE A 203 15.59 -8.19 1.43
CA ILE A 203 15.42 -7.34 0.26
C ILE A 203 16.19 -6.03 0.46
N ASN A 204 17.41 -5.99 -0.06
CA ASN A 204 18.21 -4.77 -0.05
C ASN A 204 17.78 -3.86 -1.21
N MET A 205 16.73 -3.08 -0.98
CA MET A 205 16.23 -2.12 -1.96
C MET A 205 17.30 -1.11 -2.34
N ALA A 206 17.26 -0.62 -3.58
CA ALA A 206 18.11 0.48 -3.98
C ALA A 206 17.86 1.68 -3.04
N PRO A 207 18.90 2.22 -2.39
CA PRO A 207 18.72 3.33 -1.48
C PRO A 207 18.45 4.62 -2.28
N SER A 208 17.78 5.59 -1.65
CA SER A 208 17.59 6.92 -2.20
C SER A 208 18.91 7.53 -2.70
N LYS A 209 18.88 8.24 -3.83
CA LYS A 209 20.03 8.97 -4.37
C LYS A 209 20.39 10.18 -3.52
N ASN A 210 19.42 10.77 -2.83
CA ASN A 210 19.65 11.81 -1.84
C ASN A 210 20.26 11.22 -0.56
N LEU A 211 21.47 11.65 -0.21
CA LEU A 211 22.21 11.11 0.95
C LEU A 211 21.55 11.41 2.29
N LEU A 212 20.85 12.55 2.42
CA LEU A 212 20.13 12.90 3.65
C LEU A 212 18.91 12.01 3.83
N ARG A 213 18.12 11.81 2.77
CA ARG A 213 16.98 10.89 2.75
C ARG A 213 17.43 9.48 3.07
N ARG A 214 18.44 8.98 2.38
CA ARG A 214 19.04 7.65 2.63
C ARG A 214 19.42 7.47 4.10
N GLY A 215 20.20 8.39 4.66
CA GLY A 215 20.64 8.30 6.05
C GLY A 215 19.48 8.34 7.04
N LEU A 216 18.43 9.10 6.74
CA LEU A 216 17.20 9.12 7.56
C LEU A 216 16.45 7.79 7.46
N GLU A 217 16.20 7.29 6.26
CA GLU A 217 15.46 6.04 6.01
C GLU A 217 16.17 4.85 6.69
N GLU A 218 17.50 4.74 6.52
CA GLU A 218 18.32 3.69 7.14
C GLU A 218 18.32 3.77 8.67
N LYS A 219 18.28 4.98 9.25
CA LYS A 219 18.28 5.18 10.71
C LYS A 219 16.98 4.74 11.38
N ASN A 220 15.84 4.88 10.70
CA ASN A 220 14.52 4.66 11.31
C ASN A 220 13.93 3.27 11.06
N ASP A 221 14.55 2.46 10.19
CA ASP A 221 14.16 1.07 9.90
C ASP A 221 12.64 0.87 9.75
N LEU A 222 12.02 1.73 8.95
CA LEU A 222 10.59 1.65 8.61
C LEU A 222 10.40 0.96 7.26
N ASP A 223 9.28 0.28 7.10
CA ASP A 223 8.91 -0.35 5.84
C ASP A 223 8.53 0.70 4.78
N ARG A 224 9.42 0.90 3.80
CA ARG A 224 9.23 1.87 2.71
C ARG A 224 8.14 1.44 1.71
N THR A 225 7.72 0.18 1.70
CA THR A 225 6.65 -0.27 0.79
C THR A 225 5.27 0.08 1.31
N GLN A 226 5.11 0.31 2.63
CA GLN A 226 3.82 0.58 3.23
C GLN A 226 3.22 1.89 2.73
N MET A 227 1.91 1.86 2.50
CA MET A 227 1.13 3.03 2.09
C MET A 227 1.16 4.16 3.13
N ASP A 228 1.40 3.84 4.41
CA ASP A 228 1.45 4.76 5.54
C ASP A 228 2.86 5.32 5.81
N PHE A 229 3.88 4.86 5.08
CA PHE A 229 5.30 5.17 5.33
C PHE A 229 5.56 6.67 5.51
N HIS A 230 5.09 7.51 4.57
CA HIS A 230 5.32 8.95 4.58
C HIS A 230 4.71 9.63 5.82
N GLY A 231 3.55 9.17 6.27
CA GLY A 231 2.91 9.67 7.49
C GLY A 231 3.70 9.29 8.74
N GLU A 232 4.09 8.03 8.86
CA GLU A 232 4.84 7.53 10.01
C GLU A 232 6.24 8.17 10.12
N ILE A 233 6.97 8.33 9.01
CA ILE A 233 8.28 8.99 9.07
C ILE A 233 8.15 10.48 9.40
N LEU A 234 7.13 11.19 8.89
CA LEU A 234 6.89 12.59 9.28
C LEU A 234 6.48 12.75 10.73
N LYS A 235 5.82 11.74 11.31
CA LYS A 235 5.52 11.68 12.74
C LYS A 235 6.78 11.51 13.57
N VAL A 236 7.69 10.60 13.18
CA VAL A 236 9.00 10.44 13.82
C VAL A 236 9.81 11.73 13.78
N LEU A 237 9.74 12.45 12.66
CA LEU A 237 10.39 13.76 12.50
C LEU A 237 9.70 14.91 13.25
N GLY A 238 8.49 14.72 13.78
CA GLY A 238 7.73 15.73 14.50
C GLY A 238 6.94 16.72 13.62
N TYR A 239 7.00 16.58 12.29
CA TYR A 239 6.21 17.41 11.38
C TYR A 239 4.71 17.05 11.43
N LEU A 240 4.38 15.75 11.44
CA LEU A 240 3.00 15.27 11.51
C LEU A 240 2.67 14.71 12.91
N LYS A 241 1.96 15.50 13.72
CA LYS A 241 1.71 15.15 15.13
C LYS A 241 0.49 14.23 15.36
N GLY A 242 -0.40 14.07 14.37
CA GLY A 242 -1.64 13.30 14.53
C GLY A 242 -2.69 13.97 15.42
N THR A 243 -3.73 13.22 15.79
CA THR A 243 -4.75 13.53 16.79
C THR A 243 -4.81 12.41 17.82
N ASP A 244 -5.80 12.44 18.72
CA ASP A 244 -6.02 11.36 19.70
C ASP A 244 -6.40 10.02 19.02
N GLU A 245 -6.80 10.05 17.75
CA GLU A 245 -7.14 8.86 16.94
C GLU A 245 -5.97 8.39 16.04
N GLY A 246 -4.77 8.93 16.25
CA GLY A 246 -3.58 8.60 15.47
C GLY A 246 -3.38 9.56 14.30
N LEU A 247 -2.84 9.07 13.18
CA LEU A 247 -2.49 9.94 12.05
C LEU A 247 -3.68 10.33 11.18
N GLU A 248 -4.76 9.54 11.20
CA GLU A 248 -5.97 9.72 10.38
C GLU A 248 -5.64 9.89 8.89
N LEU A 249 -4.73 9.07 8.34
CA LEU A 249 -4.16 9.28 7.01
C LEU A 249 -5.20 9.24 5.88
N ASP A 250 -6.30 8.49 6.04
CA ASP A 250 -7.37 8.40 5.05
C ASP A 250 -8.40 9.52 5.15
N ARG A 251 -8.34 10.38 6.18
CA ARG A 251 -9.25 11.52 6.28
C ARG A 251 -8.80 12.66 5.37
N GLU A 252 -9.75 13.30 4.69
CA GLU A 252 -9.52 14.54 3.96
C GLU A 252 -8.87 15.63 4.82
N LEU A 253 -7.88 16.30 4.24
CA LEU A 253 -7.15 17.40 4.85
C LEU A 253 -7.99 18.68 4.86
N THR A 254 -8.04 19.38 6.00
CA THR A 254 -8.61 20.73 6.07
C THR A 254 -7.56 21.80 5.78
N ARG A 255 -7.99 23.00 5.34
CA ARG A 255 -7.07 24.13 5.09
C ARG A 255 -6.29 24.59 6.32
N ALA A 256 -6.86 24.46 7.53
CA ALA A 256 -6.15 24.78 8.76
C ALA A 256 -5.01 23.78 9.02
N GLU A 257 -5.27 22.48 8.86
CA GLU A 257 -4.26 21.44 9.01
C GLU A 257 -3.14 21.55 7.98
N GLY A 258 -3.49 21.81 6.71
CA GLY A 258 -2.49 22.02 5.66
C GLY A 258 -1.59 23.23 5.92
N ALA A 259 -2.13 24.32 6.47
CA ALA A 259 -1.33 25.50 6.83
C ALA A 259 -0.40 25.25 8.02
N ILE A 260 -0.84 24.48 9.03
CA ILE A 260 0.05 24.05 10.12
C ILE A 260 1.16 23.14 9.60
N MET A 261 0.83 22.21 8.72
CA MET A 261 1.86 21.37 8.11
C MET A 261 2.87 22.23 7.34
N TYR A 262 2.40 23.19 6.55
CA TYR A 262 3.25 24.12 5.81
C TYR A 262 4.15 24.97 6.73
N SER A 263 3.64 25.49 7.86
CA SER A 263 4.48 26.25 8.79
C SER A 263 5.59 25.40 9.42
N ARG A 264 5.31 24.12 9.69
CA ARG A 264 6.31 23.18 10.20
C ARG A 264 7.36 22.84 9.15
N LEU A 265 6.97 22.64 7.89
CA LEU A 265 7.93 22.44 6.79
C LEU A 265 8.88 23.63 6.63
N LEU A 266 8.41 24.83 6.92
CA LEU A 266 9.20 26.06 6.93
C LEU A 266 9.97 26.30 8.24
N ASP A 267 9.86 25.41 9.23
CA ASP A 267 10.54 25.51 10.53
C ASP A 267 10.16 26.79 11.31
N LEU A 268 8.87 27.18 11.27
CA LEU A 268 8.36 28.45 11.82
C LEU A 268 7.79 28.34 13.24
N GLU A 269 7.85 27.18 13.92
CA GLU A 269 7.16 27.00 15.21
C GLU A 269 7.65 28.00 16.28
N ASP A 270 8.97 28.25 16.37
CA ASP A 270 9.53 29.23 17.32
C ASP A 270 9.14 30.67 16.98
N GLU A 271 9.11 31.01 15.69
CA GLU A 271 8.72 32.35 15.24
C GLU A 271 7.24 32.64 15.52
N ILE A 272 6.38 31.63 15.39
CA ILE A 272 4.94 31.72 15.70
C ILE A 272 4.74 31.97 17.20
N ILE A 273 5.48 31.28 18.08
CA ILE A 273 5.41 31.45 19.53
C ILE A 273 5.87 32.86 19.95
N ALA A 274 6.98 33.32 19.36
CA ALA A 274 7.47 34.68 19.61
C ALA A 274 6.44 35.71 19.14
N PHE A 275 5.88 35.54 17.94
CA PHE A 275 4.86 36.43 17.39
C PHE A 275 3.60 36.50 18.25
N SER A 276 3.05 35.37 18.71
CA SER A 276 1.83 35.37 19.52
C SER A 276 2.03 36.06 20.88
N SER A 277 3.27 36.06 21.39
CA SER A 277 3.66 36.77 22.61
C SER A 277 3.90 38.28 22.38
N GLU A 278 4.57 38.64 21.29
CA GLU A 278 4.99 40.02 21.00
C GLU A 278 3.90 40.86 20.30
N GLN A 279 3.02 40.21 19.56
CA GLN A 279 1.95 40.82 18.76
C GLN A 279 0.58 40.26 19.16
N SER A 280 0.33 40.14 20.46
CA SER A 280 -0.91 39.57 21.01
C SER A 280 -2.20 40.27 20.55
N ASP A 281 -2.09 41.53 20.10
CA ASP A 281 -3.22 42.33 19.60
C ASP A 281 -3.47 42.15 18.10
N TYR A 282 -2.60 41.43 17.38
CA TYR A 282 -2.79 41.17 15.97
C TYR A 282 -3.97 40.24 15.74
N MET A 283 -4.83 40.64 14.80
CA MET A 283 -5.99 39.86 14.37
C MET A 283 -6.01 39.83 12.85
N SER A 284 -5.95 38.64 12.25
CA SER A 284 -6.14 38.48 10.81
C SER A 284 -7.49 38.98 10.29
N GLY A 285 -8.49 39.11 11.18
CA GLY A 285 -9.87 39.44 10.84
C GLY A 285 -10.72 38.22 10.49
N PHE A 286 -10.11 37.04 10.41
CA PHE A 286 -10.82 35.79 10.15
C PHE A 286 -11.66 35.37 11.36
N THR A 287 -12.94 35.08 11.11
CA THR A 287 -13.90 34.71 12.16
C THR A 287 -14.07 33.21 12.33
N ASP A 288 -13.54 32.42 11.40
CA ASP A 288 -13.72 30.96 11.31
C ASP A 288 -12.44 30.17 11.63
N VAL A 289 -11.46 30.78 12.29
CA VAL A 289 -10.21 30.13 12.72
C VAL A 289 -10.36 29.60 14.14
N PRO A 290 -10.24 28.27 14.36
CA PRO A 290 -10.32 27.70 15.70
C PRO A 290 -9.08 28.04 16.52
N SER A 291 -9.22 28.03 17.85
CA SER A 291 -8.15 28.46 18.79
C SER A 291 -6.83 27.71 18.59
N TRP A 292 -6.88 26.40 18.31
CA TRP A 292 -5.68 25.58 18.09
C TRP A 292 -4.88 25.95 16.84
N ALA A 293 -5.49 26.62 15.87
CA ALA A 293 -4.85 27.04 14.62
C ALA A 293 -4.55 28.54 14.57
N LYS A 294 -5.06 29.30 15.55
CA LYS A 294 -5.12 30.77 15.50
C LYS A 294 -3.74 31.40 15.35
N ASP A 295 -2.81 31.10 16.24
CA ASP A 295 -1.47 31.68 16.23
C ASP A 295 -0.74 31.39 14.92
N THR A 296 -0.86 30.17 14.42
CA THR A 296 -0.24 29.78 13.14
C THR A 296 -0.85 30.53 11.96
N ILE A 297 -2.18 30.57 11.86
CA ILE A 297 -2.85 31.24 10.73
C ILE A 297 -2.62 32.76 10.78
N ASP A 298 -2.68 33.37 11.96
CA ASP A 298 -2.41 34.79 12.14
C ASP A 298 -0.98 35.13 11.74
N TYR A 299 0.01 34.32 12.13
CA TYR A 299 1.40 34.50 11.73
C TYR A 299 1.60 34.36 10.22
N LEU A 300 1.09 33.28 9.63
CA LEU A 300 1.22 33.03 8.20
C LEU A 300 0.52 34.13 7.39
N HIS A 301 -0.62 34.64 7.86
CA HIS A 301 -1.31 35.77 7.24
C HIS A 301 -0.51 37.06 7.38
N TYR A 302 0.04 37.36 8.56
CA TYR A 302 0.91 38.52 8.79
C TYR A 302 2.12 38.53 7.86
N LYS A 303 2.72 37.36 7.61
CA LYS A 303 3.84 37.19 6.67
C LYS A 303 3.43 37.14 5.20
N GLY A 304 2.13 37.15 4.88
CA GLY A 304 1.63 37.00 3.51
C GLY A 304 1.86 35.61 2.90
N LEU A 305 2.09 34.60 3.73
CA LEU A 305 2.36 33.22 3.31
C LEU A 305 1.07 32.45 2.99
N VAL A 306 -0.06 32.85 3.59
CA VAL A 306 -1.40 32.32 3.28
C VAL A 306 -2.40 33.45 3.07
N LEU A 307 -3.44 33.16 2.29
CA LEU A 307 -4.56 34.06 2.04
C LEU A 307 -5.88 33.39 2.44
N GLY A 308 -6.81 34.21 2.94
CA GLY A 308 -8.18 33.78 3.21
C GLY A 308 -9.02 33.64 1.94
N LEU A 309 -10.19 33.00 2.07
CA LEU A 309 -11.22 32.99 1.03
C LEU A 309 -11.88 34.37 0.87
N SER A 310 -11.84 35.19 1.92
CA SER A 310 -12.24 36.60 1.94
C SER A 310 -11.57 37.32 3.12
N ASP A 311 -11.77 38.63 3.25
CA ASP A 311 -11.28 39.43 4.39
C ASP A 311 -11.77 38.94 5.77
N LYS A 312 -12.82 38.10 5.82
CA LYS A 312 -13.43 37.59 7.06
C LYS A 312 -13.33 36.08 7.24
N LEU A 313 -12.96 35.34 6.19
CA LEU A 313 -12.99 33.88 6.22
C LEU A 313 -11.67 33.32 5.71
N TYR A 314 -11.02 32.51 6.55
CA TYR A 314 -9.87 31.71 6.14
C TYR A 314 -10.31 30.42 5.41
N GLY A 315 -11.46 29.87 5.82
CA GLY A 315 -11.95 28.57 5.37
C GLY A 315 -11.35 27.41 6.16
N SER A 316 -11.17 27.53 7.47
CA SER A 316 -10.39 26.58 8.29
C SER A 316 -10.82 25.13 8.12
N ASN A 317 -12.13 24.88 8.11
CA ASN A 317 -12.71 23.53 7.99
C ASN A 317 -12.98 23.13 6.53
N ALA A 318 -12.75 24.00 5.56
CA ALA A 318 -12.92 23.64 4.16
C ALA A 318 -11.83 22.65 3.75
N LYS A 319 -12.22 21.69 2.92
CA LYS A 319 -11.33 20.66 2.38
C LYS A 319 -10.28 21.32 1.50
N MET A 320 -9.03 20.99 1.75
CA MET A 320 -7.92 21.50 0.99
C MET A 320 -7.78 20.68 -0.28
N THR A 321 -7.66 21.32 -1.43
CA THR A 321 -7.34 20.60 -2.67
C THR A 321 -5.84 20.32 -2.74
N GLU A 322 -5.46 19.29 -3.47
CA GLU A 322 -4.06 18.95 -3.70
C GLU A 322 -3.28 20.12 -4.33
N ALA A 323 -3.86 20.80 -5.32
CA ALA A 323 -3.23 21.95 -5.97
C ALA A 323 -3.01 23.13 -4.98
N GLN A 324 -3.93 23.36 -4.04
CA GLN A 324 -3.71 24.37 -3.01
C GLN A 324 -2.53 23.99 -2.09
N TYR A 325 -2.45 22.72 -1.69
CA TYR A 325 -1.36 22.28 -0.81
C TYR A 325 -0.01 22.27 -1.52
N THR A 326 0.03 21.74 -2.74
CA THR A 326 1.23 21.72 -3.59
C THR A 326 1.72 23.13 -3.89
N THR A 327 0.82 24.11 -4.06
CA THR A 327 1.21 25.52 -4.18
C THR A 327 1.96 26.02 -2.95
N LEU A 328 1.52 25.69 -1.74
CA LEU A 328 2.25 26.06 -0.52
C LEU A 328 3.62 25.39 -0.48
N VAL A 329 3.69 24.09 -0.78
CA VAL A 329 4.96 23.35 -0.79
C VAL A 329 5.94 23.91 -1.82
N LEU A 330 5.50 24.22 -3.04
CA LEU A 330 6.33 24.86 -4.05
C LEU A 330 6.86 26.23 -3.60
N ARG A 331 6.05 27.01 -2.87
CA ARG A 331 6.49 28.27 -2.25
C ARG A 331 7.55 28.06 -1.16
N ALA A 332 7.44 27.01 -0.34
CA ALA A 332 8.52 26.63 0.59
C ALA A 332 9.81 26.25 -0.15
N LEU A 333 9.70 25.64 -1.32
CA LEU A 333 10.83 25.33 -2.21
C LEU A 333 11.31 26.54 -3.04
N GLY A 334 10.76 27.74 -2.80
CA GLY A 334 11.20 29.00 -3.40
C GLY A 334 10.62 29.31 -4.77
N TYR A 335 9.74 28.46 -5.31
CA TYR A 335 8.98 28.74 -6.52
C TYR A 335 7.85 29.72 -6.22
N LEU A 336 7.63 30.70 -7.07
CA LEU A 336 6.60 31.72 -6.88
C LEU A 336 5.63 31.78 -8.06
N ASP A 337 4.37 31.42 -7.80
CA ASP A 337 3.27 31.54 -8.76
C ASP A 337 3.00 33.01 -9.14
N SER A 338 3.27 33.94 -8.24
CA SER A 338 3.20 35.39 -8.51
C SER A 338 4.29 35.90 -9.45
N GLU A 339 5.42 35.20 -9.54
CA GLU A 339 6.53 35.51 -10.48
C GLU A 339 6.43 34.70 -11.78
N GLY A 340 5.42 33.84 -11.90
CA GLY A 340 5.17 33.03 -13.10
C GLY A 340 5.98 31.73 -13.17
N ASP A 341 6.60 31.29 -12.06
CA ASP A 341 7.32 30.01 -12.02
C ASP A 341 6.39 28.81 -12.28
N PHE A 342 5.11 28.95 -11.93
CA PHE A 342 4.03 28.00 -12.19
C PHE A 342 2.65 28.67 -12.07
N ILE A 343 1.60 27.99 -12.51
CA ILE A 343 0.20 28.40 -12.30
C ILE A 343 -0.34 27.64 -11.09
N TRP A 344 -0.90 28.33 -10.10
CA TRP A 344 -1.28 27.74 -8.81
C TRP A 344 -2.21 26.51 -8.92
N ASN A 345 -3.16 26.53 -9.86
CA ASN A 345 -4.10 25.42 -10.07
C ASN A 345 -3.53 24.28 -10.94
N ALA A 346 -2.30 24.43 -11.44
CA ALA A 346 -1.50 23.41 -12.12
C ALA A 346 -0.20 23.10 -11.35
N SER A 347 -0.19 23.37 -10.03
CA SER A 347 0.97 23.15 -9.16
C SER A 347 1.37 21.68 -9.05
N VAL A 348 0.41 20.75 -9.13
CA VAL A 348 0.67 19.30 -9.18
C VAL A 348 1.52 18.94 -10.39
N ASP A 349 1.13 19.40 -11.58
CA ASP A 349 1.91 19.20 -12.81
C ASP A 349 3.32 19.77 -12.67
N LYS A 350 3.46 20.95 -12.03
CA LYS A 350 4.77 21.54 -11.78
C LYS A 350 5.62 20.67 -10.87
N ALA A 351 5.06 20.15 -9.77
CA ALA A 351 5.79 19.27 -8.84
C ALA A 351 6.29 17.99 -9.54
N ILE A 352 5.47 17.42 -10.42
CA ILE A 352 5.86 16.28 -11.26
C ILE A 352 6.96 16.68 -12.26
N GLU A 353 6.80 17.81 -12.96
CA GLU A 353 7.74 18.33 -13.96
C GLU A 353 9.15 18.51 -13.38
N ILE A 354 9.25 19.15 -12.20
CA ILE A 354 10.55 19.40 -11.54
C ILE A 354 11.13 18.13 -10.91
N GLY A 355 10.37 17.03 -10.89
CA GLY A 355 10.80 15.73 -10.40
C GLY A 355 10.79 15.60 -8.88
N LEU A 356 9.85 16.28 -8.20
CA LEU A 356 9.72 16.27 -6.73
C LEU A 356 9.68 14.84 -6.16
N TYR A 357 9.09 13.90 -6.91
CA TYR A 357 8.82 12.54 -6.48
C TYR A 357 9.80 11.47 -7.02
N LYS A 358 10.78 11.85 -7.86
CA LYS A 358 11.59 10.88 -8.65
C LYS A 358 12.49 9.97 -7.82
N ASP A 359 12.76 10.32 -6.57
CA ASP A 359 13.62 9.54 -5.66
C ASP A 359 12.80 8.73 -4.64
N ASP A 360 11.47 8.76 -4.74
CA ASP A 360 10.59 7.93 -3.93
C ASP A 360 10.51 6.50 -4.45
N LEU A 361 10.26 5.55 -3.55
CA LEU A 361 10.02 4.16 -3.93
C LEU A 361 8.64 4.00 -4.57
N ARG A 362 7.65 4.72 -4.05
CA ARG A 362 6.28 4.69 -4.54
C ARG A 362 6.09 5.84 -5.53
N GLU A 363 5.81 5.51 -6.78
CA GLU A 363 5.58 6.55 -7.78
C GLU A 363 4.30 7.34 -7.47
N TYR A 364 4.24 8.58 -7.96
CA TYR A 364 3.13 9.50 -7.69
C TYR A 364 1.76 8.88 -8.01
N VAL A 365 1.65 8.13 -9.11
CA VAL A 365 0.41 7.48 -9.53
C VAL A 365 -0.12 6.52 -8.45
N TYR A 366 0.74 5.73 -7.82
CA TYR A 366 0.35 4.75 -6.78
C TYR A 366 -0.14 5.33 -5.46
N ILE A 367 -0.08 6.65 -5.28
CA ILE A 367 -0.68 7.34 -4.13
C ILE A 367 -1.99 8.05 -4.51
N HIS A 368 -2.27 8.22 -5.82
CA HIS A 368 -3.32 9.09 -6.32
C HIS A 368 -4.25 8.44 -7.36
N ASP A 369 -4.13 7.13 -7.62
CA ASP A 369 -4.83 6.45 -8.72
C ASP A 369 -6.11 5.72 -8.30
N GLY A 370 -7.13 6.50 -7.98
CA GLY A 370 -8.49 6.04 -8.16
C GLY A 370 -9.20 7.00 -9.09
N LYS A 371 -9.87 6.49 -10.14
CA LYS A 371 -10.81 7.30 -10.96
C LYS A 371 -11.90 7.98 -10.11
N ASP A 372 -12.14 7.47 -8.90
CA ASP A 372 -13.04 8.03 -7.88
C ASP A 372 -12.30 8.69 -6.69
N ASP A 373 -10.96 8.64 -6.67
CA ASP A 373 -10.12 9.19 -5.59
C ASP A 373 -9.89 10.70 -5.75
N THR A 374 -11.01 11.42 -5.69
CA THR A 374 -11.08 12.88 -5.78
C THR A 374 -10.73 13.59 -4.48
N GLU A 375 -10.56 12.83 -3.38
CA GLU A 375 -10.33 13.35 -2.04
C GLU A 375 -8.83 13.59 -1.81
N PHE A 376 -8.48 14.78 -1.30
CA PHE A 376 -7.11 15.07 -0.88
C PHE A 376 -6.95 14.77 0.62
N THR A 377 -6.38 13.60 0.90
CA THR A 377 -6.26 13.05 2.26
C THR A 377 -4.96 13.46 2.94
N ARG A 378 -4.90 13.23 4.26
CA ARG A 378 -3.68 13.45 5.07
C ARG A 378 -2.51 12.56 4.61
N ARG A 379 -2.79 11.39 4.04
CA ARG A 379 -1.82 10.51 3.36
C ARG A 379 -1.13 11.19 2.18
N LYS A 380 -1.92 11.72 1.24
CA LYS A 380 -1.41 12.42 0.05
C LYS A 380 -0.61 13.66 0.44
N MET A 381 -1.10 14.42 1.42
CA MET A 381 -0.36 15.53 2.01
C MET A 381 0.99 15.09 2.60
N SER A 382 1.03 13.97 3.30
CA SER A 382 2.26 13.42 3.90
C SER A 382 3.26 12.99 2.82
N TYR A 383 2.78 12.38 1.74
CA TYR A 383 3.58 12.01 0.58
C TYR A 383 4.27 13.23 -0.05
N ILE A 384 3.51 14.30 -0.30
CA ILE A 384 4.06 15.56 -0.87
C ILE A 384 5.07 16.19 0.09
N SER A 385 4.71 16.29 1.37
CA SER A 385 5.54 16.88 2.42
C SER A 385 6.89 16.20 2.56
N TYR A 386 6.89 14.87 2.66
CA TYR A 386 8.11 14.09 2.87
C TYR A 386 9.06 14.19 1.68
N ASN A 387 8.53 14.15 0.45
CA ASN A 387 9.37 14.32 -0.75
C ASN A 387 9.96 15.74 -0.83
N ALA A 388 9.21 16.76 -0.41
CA ALA A 388 9.71 18.13 -0.37
C ALA A 388 10.83 18.36 0.66
N LEU A 389 10.89 17.56 1.73
CA LEU A 389 11.94 17.69 2.75
C LEU A 389 13.36 17.63 2.18
N PHE A 390 13.55 16.86 1.10
CA PHE A 390 14.86 16.61 0.50
C PHE A 390 15.08 17.31 -0.82
N PHE A 391 14.10 18.13 -1.26
CA PHE A 391 14.17 18.86 -2.51
C PHE A 391 14.86 20.21 -2.28
N GLU A 392 15.82 20.55 -3.14
CA GLU A 392 16.55 21.81 -3.02
C GLU A 392 15.65 22.99 -3.36
N ASN A 393 15.65 24.00 -2.50
CA ASN A 393 15.02 25.27 -2.78
C ASN A 393 15.66 25.89 -4.03
N ILE A 394 14.83 26.34 -4.99
CA ILE A 394 15.34 26.82 -6.28
C ILE A 394 16.26 28.04 -6.14
N LYS A 395 16.03 28.87 -5.11
CA LYS A 395 16.78 30.11 -4.82
C LYS A 395 17.96 29.87 -3.88
N THR A 396 17.75 29.24 -2.72
CA THR A 396 18.80 29.11 -1.68
C THR A 396 19.68 27.88 -1.85
N LYS A 397 19.22 26.86 -2.59
CA LYS A 397 19.83 25.52 -2.69
C LYS A 397 19.87 24.73 -1.37
N GLU A 398 19.21 25.23 -0.34
CA GLU A 398 19.02 24.50 0.91
C GLU A 398 17.82 23.57 0.79
N VAL A 399 17.84 22.47 1.54
CA VAL A 399 16.69 21.57 1.68
C VAL A 399 15.90 21.93 2.94
N LEU A 400 14.62 21.57 2.99
CA LEU A 400 13.78 21.83 4.17
C LEU A 400 14.17 20.94 5.37
N TYR A 401 14.71 19.76 5.10
CA TYR A 401 15.21 18.85 6.14
C TYR A 401 16.53 19.36 6.74
N LYS A 402 16.44 19.93 7.94
CA LYS A 402 17.59 20.22 8.79
C LYS A 402 17.75 19.03 9.74
N GLY A 403 18.66 18.10 9.44
CA GLY A 403 18.86 16.92 10.29
C GLY A 403 19.09 17.31 11.75
N ASN A 404 18.31 16.72 12.67
CA ASN A 404 18.48 16.88 14.11
C ASN A 404 19.61 16.01 14.66
#